data_AF-A0A6N4TFT9-F1
#
_entry.id   AF-A0A6N4TFT9-F1
#
_cell.length_a   1.000
_cell.length_b   1.000
_cell.length_c   1.000
_cell.angle_alpha   90.00
_cell.angle_beta   90.00
_cell.angle_gamma   90.00
#
_symmetry.space_group_name_H-M   'P 1'
#
loop_
_entity.id
_entity.type
_entity.pdbx_description
1 polymer ?
#
loop_
_entity_poly.entity_id
_entity_poly.type
_entity_poly.pdbx_seq_one_letter_code
_entity_poly.pdbx_strand_id
1 'polypeptide(L)'
;MEVVYIAEGTLVIQCFEKDKNISDVHICIRDDRKTVPIVDIKTGVDGKTEKIQLQTPEKEKSFQQGQCPYGIFHIECSKTGYACACFKNVQIFPGVNSYLRVDMKKDDKGSKDEIIFPHHHLFVEDNNA
;
A
#
# COMPACT_ATOMS: atom_id res chain seq x y z
N MET A 1 23.46 -1.21 1.18
CA MET A 1 23.03 -2.50 1.75
C MET A 1 21.84 -2.98 0.95
N GLU A 2 21.90 -4.20 0.42
CA GLU A 2 20.85 -4.76 -0.43
C GLU A 2 19.72 -5.31 0.45
N VAL A 3 18.51 -4.79 0.28
CA VAL A 3 17.35 -5.27 1.05
C VAL A 3 16.84 -6.54 0.38
N VAL A 4 17.28 -7.68 0.89
CA VAL A 4 16.75 -9.01 0.57
C VAL A 4 15.32 -9.16 1.13
N TYR A 5 14.38 -9.60 0.27
CA TYR A 5 12.97 -9.86 0.58
C TYR A 5 12.75 -11.37 0.74
N ILE A 6 12.44 -11.83 1.94
CA ILE A 6 12.21 -13.26 2.25
C ILE A 6 11.04 -13.49 3.21
N ALA A 7 10.33 -12.43 3.61
CA ALA A 7 9.10 -12.49 4.40
C ALA A 7 7.91 -11.93 3.59
N GLU A 8 6.70 -12.08 4.11
CA GLU A 8 5.47 -11.58 3.49
C GLU A 8 4.59 -10.82 4.48
N GLY A 9 3.95 -9.77 4.01
CA GLY A 9 2.82 -9.12 4.69
C GLY A 9 1.58 -9.17 3.82
N THR A 10 0.41 -9.03 4.43
CA THR A 10 -0.87 -9.13 3.75
C THR A 10 -1.51 -7.75 3.62
N LEU A 11 -2.09 -7.45 2.46
CA LEU A 11 -2.88 -6.25 2.24
C LEU A 11 -4.27 -6.60 1.69
N VAL A 12 -5.30 -5.96 2.23
CA VAL A 12 -6.63 -5.92 1.63
C VAL A 12 -7.01 -4.47 1.38
N ILE A 13 -7.49 -4.17 0.18
CA ILE A 13 -7.93 -2.83 -0.21
C ILE A 13 -9.44 -2.84 -0.33
N GLN A 14 -10.11 -1.86 0.28
CA GLN A 14 -11.54 -1.64 0.17
C GLN A 14 -11.82 -0.27 -0.43
N CYS A 15 -12.52 -0.26 -1.56
CA CYS A 15 -12.94 0.96 -2.22
C CYS A 15 -14.42 1.24 -1.92
N PHE A 16 -14.71 2.47 -1.53
CA PHE A 16 -16.06 2.91 -1.19
C PHE A 16 -16.25 4.37 -1.60
N GLU A 17 -17.49 4.79 -1.77
CA GLU A 17 -17.88 6.20 -1.86
C GLU A 17 -18.90 6.44 -0.75
N LYS A 18 -18.59 7.38 0.15
CA LYS A 18 -19.38 7.63 1.38
C LYS A 18 -19.49 6.35 2.23
N ASP A 19 -20.57 5.60 2.08
CA ASP A 19 -20.83 4.35 2.81
C ASP A 19 -21.14 3.16 1.88
N LYS A 20 -20.99 3.34 0.56
CA LYS A 20 -21.29 2.30 -0.44
C LYS A 20 -19.99 1.72 -0.99
N ASN A 21 -19.87 0.41 -0.92
CA ASN A 21 -18.76 -0.32 -1.54
C ASN A 21 -18.82 -0.19 -3.07
N ILE A 22 -17.63 -0.08 -3.69
CA ILE A 22 -17.50 0.03 -5.14
C ILE A 22 -16.75 -1.20 -5.66
N SER A 23 -17.45 -2.03 -6.43
CA SER A 23 -16.87 -3.16 -7.16
C SER A 23 -16.11 -2.70 -8.40
N ASP A 24 -15.32 -3.59 -8.99
CA ASP A 24 -14.61 -3.39 -10.26
C ASP A 24 -13.78 -2.11 -10.30
N VAL A 25 -13.19 -1.73 -9.17
CA VAL A 25 -12.11 -0.73 -9.12
C VAL A 25 -10.83 -1.44 -9.48
N HIS A 26 -10.11 -0.93 -10.47
CA HIS A 26 -8.82 -1.46 -10.87
C HIS A 26 -7.75 -1.04 -9.87
N ILE A 27 -7.01 -2.02 -9.36
CA ILE A 27 -5.98 -1.86 -8.34
C ILE A 27 -4.64 -2.27 -8.94
N CYS A 28 -3.72 -1.33 -8.95
CA CYS A 28 -2.36 -1.50 -9.45
C CYS A 28 -1.38 -1.28 -8.29
N ILE A 29 -0.55 -2.26 -7.98
CA ILE A 29 0.48 -2.16 -6.93
C ILE A 29 1.86 -2.29 -7.56
N ARG A 30 2.74 -1.35 -7.26
CA ARG A 30 4.17 -1.37 -7.63
C ARG A 30 5.02 -1.39 -6.37
N ASP A 31 6.07 -2.18 -6.40
CA ASP A 31 7.21 -1.99 -5.48
C ASP A 31 7.91 -0.68 -5.90
N ASP A 32 8.30 0.17 -4.96
CA ASP A 32 9.03 1.42 -5.23
C ASP A 32 10.27 1.22 -6.12
N ARG A 33 10.88 0.04 -6.08
CA ARG A 33 12.06 -0.31 -6.88
C ARG A 33 11.72 -0.78 -8.30
N LYS A 34 10.45 -1.05 -8.60
CA LYS A 34 10.01 -1.68 -9.86
C LYS A 34 9.09 -0.73 -10.63
N THR A 35 9.37 -0.59 -11.92
CA THR A 35 8.54 0.19 -12.84
C THR A 35 7.27 -0.54 -13.27
N VAL A 36 7.31 -1.88 -13.28
CA VAL A 36 6.18 -2.74 -13.67
C VAL A 36 5.33 -3.09 -12.43
N PRO A 37 3.99 -3.04 -12.53
CA PRO A 37 3.09 -3.52 -11.49
C PRO A 37 3.39 -4.97 -11.10
N ILE A 38 3.48 -5.22 -9.79
CA ILE A 38 3.61 -6.57 -9.23
C ILE A 38 2.23 -7.18 -8.96
N VAL A 39 1.20 -6.34 -8.84
CA VAL A 39 -0.21 -6.75 -8.71
C VAL A 39 -1.06 -5.86 -9.61
N ASP A 40 -1.95 -6.49 -10.35
CA ASP A 40 -2.93 -5.87 -11.23
C ASP A 40 -4.24 -6.67 -11.12
N ILE A 41 -5.19 -6.16 -10.33
CA ILE A 41 -6.44 -6.86 -9.99
C ILE A 41 -7.61 -5.89 -9.94
N LYS A 42 -8.81 -6.40 -9.64
CA LYS A 42 -10.01 -5.58 -9.40
C LYS A 42 -10.67 -5.92 -8.07
N THR A 43 -11.36 -4.95 -7.48
CA THR A 43 -12.24 -5.22 -6.32
C THR A 43 -13.44 -6.09 -6.72
N GLY A 44 -13.82 -7.00 -5.83
CA GLY A 44 -15.01 -7.83 -5.97
C GLY A 44 -16.31 -7.08 -5.68
N VAL A 45 -17.42 -7.82 -5.66
CA VAL A 45 -18.78 -7.26 -5.45
C VAL A 45 -18.97 -6.58 -4.09
N ASP A 46 -18.19 -6.94 -3.09
CA ASP A 46 -18.18 -6.33 -1.77
C ASP A 46 -17.27 -5.09 -1.68
N GLY A 47 -16.69 -4.67 -2.81
CA GLY A 47 -15.77 -3.54 -2.93
C GLY A 47 -14.38 -3.82 -2.37
N LYS A 48 -14.02 -5.08 -2.11
CA LYS A 48 -12.71 -5.46 -1.56
C LYS A 48 -11.91 -6.28 -2.54
N THR A 49 -10.59 -6.22 -2.42
CA THR A 49 -9.70 -7.22 -3.01
C THR A 49 -9.73 -8.51 -2.16
N GLU A 50 -9.28 -9.62 -2.74
CA GLU A 50 -8.79 -10.74 -1.94
C GLU A 50 -7.55 -10.31 -1.12
N LYS A 51 -7.07 -11.20 -0.24
CA LYS A 51 -5.84 -11.00 0.52
C LYS A 51 -4.64 -11.02 -0.43
N ILE A 52 -3.96 -9.89 -0.57
CA ILE A 52 -2.79 -9.72 -1.41
C ILE A 52 -1.55 -9.99 -0.57
N GLN A 53 -0.76 -11.00 -0.92
CA GLN A 53 0.54 -11.23 -0.30
C GLN A 53 1.61 -10.38 -0.99
N LEU A 54 2.31 -9.59 -0.19
CA LEU A 54 3.36 -8.69 -0.66
C LEU A 54 4.67 -9.04 0.04
N GLN A 55 5.74 -9.13 -0.75
CA GLN A 55 7.07 -9.44 -0.22
C GLN A 55 7.58 -8.30 0.64
N THR A 56 8.10 -8.64 1.81
CA THR A 56 8.62 -7.68 2.78
C THR A 56 10.00 -8.11 3.28
N PRO A 57 10.82 -7.17 3.78
CA PRO A 57 12.02 -7.53 4.49
C PRO A 57 11.69 -8.30 5.77
N GLU A 58 12.62 -9.11 6.25
CA GLU A 58 12.48 -9.82 7.52
C GLU A 58 12.31 -8.86 8.71
N LYS A 59 11.55 -9.31 9.71
CA LYS A 59 11.30 -8.54 10.93
C LYS A 59 12.60 -8.24 11.68
N GLU A 60 13.57 -9.13 11.59
CA GLU A 60 14.89 -9.06 12.23
C GLU A 60 15.65 -7.80 11.83
N LYS A 61 15.37 -7.23 10.65
CA LYS A 61 15.95 -5.96 10.20
C LYS A 61 15.51 -4.77 11.06
N SER A 62 14.42 -4.87 11.81
CA SER A 62 14.00 -3.80 12.74
C SER A 62 14.99 -3.59 13.89
N PHE A 63 15.81 -4.60 14.20
CA PHE A 63 16.83 -4.52 15.24
C PHE A 63 18.18 -3.97 14.75
N GLN A 64 18.30 -3.67 13.45
CA GLN A 64 19.52 -3.18 12.84
C GLN A 64 19.39 -1.68 12.52
N GLN A 65 20.35 -0.89 13.00
CA GLN A 65 20.34 0.56 12.76
C GLN A 65 20.40 0.87 11.25
N GLY A 66 19.55 1.79 10.81
CA GLY A 66 19.50 2.25 9.42
C GLY A 66 18.86 1.27 8.42
N GLN A 67 18.26 0.17 8.89
CA GLN A 67 17.51 -0.74 8.03
C GLN A 67 16.01 -0.41 7.98
N CYS A 68 15.38 -0.75 6.85
CA CYS A 68 13.93 -0.64 6.67
C CYS A 68 13.28 -2.02 6.91
N PRO A 69 12.48 -2.21 7.98
CA PRO A 69 11.87 -3.50 8.31
C PRO A 69 10.50 -3.73 7.66
N TYR A 70 10.16 -3.00 6.61
CA TYR A 70 8.89 -3.10 5.89
C TYR A 70 9.06 -2.91 4.39
N GLY A 71 8.14 -3.47 3.60
CA GLY A 71 8.05 -3.22 2.17
C GLY A 71 7.40 -1.87 1.90
N ILE A 72 7.83 -1.19 0.83
CA ILE A 72 7.31 0.13 0.43
C ILE A 72 6.66 0.00 -0.95
N PHE A 73 5.37 0.33 -1.01
CA PHE A 73 4.56 0.13 -2.20
C PHE A 73 3.84 1.40 -2.65
N HIS A 74 3.63 1.48 -3.95
CA HIS A 74 2.81 2.47 -4.62
C HIS A 74 1.53 1.80 -5.08
N ILE A 75 0.38 2.33 -4.67
CA ILE A 75 -0.94 1.76 -4.96
C ILE A 75 -1.76 2.78 -5.74
N GLU A 76 -2.30 2.38 -6.88
CA GLU A 76 -3.23 3.19 -7.66
C GLU A 76 -4.57 2.46 -7.76
N CYS A 77 -5.65 3.18 -7.44
CA CYS A 77 -7.01 2.70 -7.52
C CYS A 77 -7.76 3.55 -8.56
N SER A 78 -8.21 2.92 -9.65
CA SER A 78 -8.83 3.63 -10.77
C SER A 78 -10.14 3.00 -11.22
N LYS A 79 -11.12 3.85 -11.55
CA LYS A 79 -12.40 3.44 -12.14
C LYS A 79 -12.99 4.63 -12.88
N THR A 80 -13.57 4.40 -14.05
CA THR A 80 -14.25 5.45 -14.84
C THR A 80 -15.32 6.16 -14.00
N GLY A 81 -15.36 7.50 -14.09
CA GLY A 81 -16.26 8.37 -13.32
C GLY A 81 -15.77 8.67 -11.90
N TYR A 82 -14.53 8.29 -11.57
CA TYR A 82 -13.86 8.61 -10.32
C TYR A 82 -12.46 9.16 -10.58
N ALA A 83 -11.97 9.99 -9.66
CA ALA A 83 -10.56 10.35 -9.60
C ALA A 83 -9.71 9.10 -9.35
N CYS A 84 -8.51 9.06 -9.92
CA CYS A 84 -7.54 8.01 -9.62
C CYS A 84 -6.94 8.28 -8.24
N ALA A 85 -7.18 7.38 -7.29
CA ALA A 85 -6.61 7.49 -5.95
C ALA A 85 -5.21 6.85 -5.93
N CYS A 86 -4.19 7.65 -5.65
CA CYS A 86 -2.78 7.27 -5.66
C CYS A 86 -2.22 7.33 -4.23
N PHE A 87 -1.72 6.21 -3.73
CA PHE A 87 -1.09 6.10 -2.42
C PHE A 87 0.39 5.79 -2.61
N LYS A 88 1.25 6.71 -2.17
CA LYS A 88 2.70 6.56 -2.23
C LYS A 88 3.27 6.16 -0.89
N ASN A 89 4.35 5.38 -0.92
CA ASN A 89 5.09 4.92 0.25
C ASN A 89 4.25 4.12 1.26
N VAL A 90 3.30 3.32 0.78
CA VAL A 90 2.49 2.44 1.64
C VAL A 90 3.39 1.36 2.25
N GLN A 91 3.39 1.28 3.57
CA GLN A 91 4.28 0.41 4.34
C GLN A 91 3.57 -0.88 4.69
N ILE A 92 4.15 -2.01 4.30
CA ILE A 92 3.63 -3.35 4.62
C ILE A 92 4.66 -4.09 5.45
N PHE A 93 4.26 -4.52 6.65
CA PHE A 93 5.12 -5.18 7.61
C PHE A 93 5.04 -6.71 7.47
N PRO A 94 6.15 -7.43 7.72
CA PRO A 94 6.17 -8.88 7.68
C PRO A 94 5.21 -9.46 8.74
N GLY A 95 4.39 -10.43 8.33
CA GLY A 95 3.45 -11.14 9.19
C GLY A 95 2.22 -10.34 9.62
N VAL A 96 2.01 -9.14 9.07
CA VAL A 96 0.89 -8.26 9.43
C VAL A 96 -0.22 -8.29 8.38
N ASN A 97 -1.47 -8.33 8.84
CA ASN A 97 -2.65 -8.09 8.00
C ASN A 97 -2.99 -6.59 7.98
N SER A 98 -2.70 -5.93 6.88
CA SER A 98 -2.99 -4.52 6.65
C SER A 98 -4.29 -4.32 5.88
N TYR A 99 -4.98 -3.22 6.17
CA TYR A 99 -6.24 -2.85 5.53
C TYR A 99 -6.18 -1.41 5.04
N LEU A 100 -6.33 -1.20 3.73
CA LEU A 100 -6.37 0.14 3.13
C LEU A 100 -7.81 0.46 2.71
N ARG A 101 -8.38 1.50 3.33
CA ARG A 101 -9.69 2.04 2.98
C ARG A 101 -9.52 3.22 2.03
N VAL A 102 -10.14 3.14 0.86
CA VAL A 102 -10.02 4.11 -0.22
C VAL A 102 -11.39 4.76 -0.47
N ASP A 103 -11.49 6.05 -0.17
CA ASP A 103 -12.64 6.87 -0.54
C ASP A 103 -12.51 7.32 -2.00
N MET A 104 -13.35 6.75 -2.86
CA MET A 104 -13.36 7.05 -4.29
C MET A 104 -14.17 8.32 -4.54
N LYS A 105 -13.49 9.41 -4.87
CA LYS A 105 -14.12 10.69 -5.17
C LYS A 105 -14.61 10.71 -6.61
N LYS A 106 -15.87 11.11 -6.82
CA LYS A 106 -16.42 11.35 -8.15
C LYS A 106 -15.64 12.43 -8.86
N ASP A 107 -15.18 12.09 -10.06
CA ASP A 107 -14.57 13.04 -10.96
C ASP A 107 -14.58 12.47 -12.38
N ASP A 108 -15.17 13.24 -13.29
CA ASP A 108 -15.25 12.88 -14.71
C ASP A 108 -14.04 13.39 -15.50
N LYS A 109 -13.15 14.16 -14.86
CA LYS A 109 -11.95 14.73 -15.49
C LYS A 109 -10.72 13.84 -15.38
N GLY A 110 -10.81 12.72 -14.65
CA GLY A 110 -9.69 11.79 -14.46
C GLY A 110 -8.53 12.39 -13.67
N SER A 111 -8.82 13.28 -12.72
CA SER A 111 -7.82 13.83 -11.81
C SER A 111 -7.19 12.75 -10.94
N LYS A 112 -6.03 13.07 -10.37
CA LYS A 112 -5.33 12.21 -9.40
C LYS A 112 -5.51 12.79 -8.01
N ASP A 113 -5.96 11.96 -7.07
CA ASP A 113 -5.98 12.25 -5.64
C ASP A 113 -4.82 11.52 -4.99
N GLU A 114 -3.79 12.25 -4.57
CA GLU A 114 -2.54 11.65 -4.11
C GLU A 114 -2.35 11.80 -2.60
N ILE A 115 -2.07 10.68 -1.95
CA ILE A 115 -1.70 10.60 -0.53
C ILE A 115 -0.29 10.03 -0.45
N ILE A 116 0.61 10.76 0.21
CA ILE A 116 1.99 10.33 0.44
C ILE A 116 2.14 9.99 1.91
N PHE A 117 2.41 8.72 2.22
CA PHE A 117 2.74 8.32 3.57
C PHE A 117 4.19 8.71 3.88
N PRO A 118 4.46 9.44 4.98
CA PRO A 118 5.83 9.70 5.38
C PRO A 118 6.50 8.38 5.76
N HIS A 119 7.79 8.26 5.45
CA HIS A 119 8.57 7.11 5.89
C HIS A 119 8.54 7.01 7.42
N HIS A 120 8.36 5.79 7.93
CA HIS A 120 8.51 5.55 9.37
C HIS A 120 9.99 5.70 9.72
N HIS A 121 10.31 6.77 10.43
CA HIS A 121 11.58 6.92 11.13
C HIS A 121 11.37 6.37 12.54
N LEU A 122 11.90 5.17 12.82
CA LEU A 122 12.09 4.76 14.21
C LEU A 122 13.19 5.65 14.77
N PHE A 123 12.81 6.71 15.50
CA PHE A 123 13.77 7.46 16.30
C PHE A 123 14.19 6.56 17.45
N VAL A 124 15.48 6.22 17.52
CA VAL A 124 16.07 5.71 18.75
C VAL A 124 16.12 6.93 19.68
N GLU A 125 15.43 6.89 20.82
CA GLU A 125 15.74 7.83 21.89
C GLU A 125 17.16 7.52 22.34
N ASP A 126 18.10 8.44 22.08
CA ASP A 126 19.40 8.42 22.72
C ASP A 126 19.18 8.64 24.21
N ASN A 127 19.08 7.55 24.98
CA ASN A 127 19.08 7.56 26.44
C ASN A 127 20.49 7.85 27.00
N ASN A 128 21.16 8.87 26.47
CA ASN A 128 22.38 9.43 27.04
C ASN A 128 22.09 10.86 27.49
N ALA A 129 21.47 10.97 28.67
CA ALA A 129 21.49 12.15 29.52
C ALA A 129 22.49 11.91 30.67
#